data_AF-A0A1H4F4C9-F1
#
_entry.id   AF-A0A1H4F4C9-F1
#
_cell.length_a   1.000
_cell.length_b   1.000
_cell.length_c   1.000
_cell.angle_alpha   90.00
_cell.angle_beta   90.00
_cell.angle_gamma   90.00
#
_symmetry.space_group_name_H-M   'P 1'
#
loop_
_entity.id
_entity.type
_entity.pdbx_description
1 polymer ?
#
loop_
_entity_poly.entity_id
_entity_poly.type
_entity_poly.pdbx_seq_one_letter_code
_entity_poly.pdbx_strand_id
1 'polypeptide(L)'
;MPWSAKAQALLQQQYAAVGAAATQALPVVVASLEEAVNNNLPATALLEKYKHRLQQTSDYVKAYQQYCWPVNSLDDYKLAPFHVLATEGKTYFHKPHEWHMQTIAEICAADEQLLHATPYMLVEIGDTESEQQAIGMWETLTASGKEGMVIKPYDFLASGEKGLIQPAIKVRGKEYLRIIYGPEYDSPEHLERLRQRKLAGKRSLALREFTLGLEALERFIAHGSLQQVHQCVFGILALESEPVDPRL
;
A
#
# COMPACT_ATOMS: atom_id res chain seq x y z
N MET A 1 5.85 -2.82 -11.32
CA MET A 1 6.98 -2.61 -10.38
C MET A 1 8.26 -2.50 -11.19
N PRO A 2 9.29 -1.75 -10.73
CA PRO A 2 9.43 -1.14 -9.40
C PRO A 2 8.63 0.15 -9.22
N TRP A 3 8.52 0.60 -7.97
CA TRP A 3 8.00 1.94 -7.65
C TRP A 3 8.94 3.05 -8.16
N SER A 4 10.26 2.82 -8.10
CA SER A 4 11.29 3.75 -8.58
C SER A 4 11.10 4.18 -10.04
N ALA A 5 10.53 3.32 -10.89
CA ALA A 5 10.28 3.63 -12.30
C ALA A 5 9.33 4.82 -12.53
N LYS A 6 8.47 5.15 -11.57
CA LYS A 6 7.52 6.28 -11.66
C LYS A 6 7.70 7.33 -10.57
N ALA A 7 8.41 7.01 -9.49
CA ALA A 7 8.53 7.85 -8.30
C ALA A 7 9.95 8.38 -8.05
N GLN A 8 10.86 8.35 -9.03
CA GLN A 8 12.26 8.73 -8.83
C GLN A 8 12.44 10.14 -8.25
N ALA A 9 11.71 11.14 -8.75
CA ALA A 9 11.79 12.50 -8.21
C ALA A 9 11.35 12.57 -6.73
N LEU A 10 10.25 11.89 -6.40
CA LEU A 10 9.74 11.80 -5.03
C LEU A 10 10.74 11.06 -4.11
N LEU A 11 11.33 9.97 -4.59
CA LEU A 11 12.40 9.24 -3.90
C LEU A 11 13.60 10.14 -3.63
N GLN A 12 14.10 10.87 -4.61
CA GLN A 12 15.28 11.72 -4.44
C GLN A 12 15.01 12.91 -3.53
N GLN A 13 13.88 13.61 -3.73
CA GLN A 13 13.61 14.90 -3.10
C GLN A 13 12.97 14.78 -1.72
N GLN A 14 12.27 13.69 -1.42
CA GLN A 14 11.57 13.50 -0.15
C GLN A 14 12.18 12.33 0.64
N TYR A 15 12.12 11.11 0.10
CA TYR A 15 12.46 9.91 0.89
C TYR A 15 13.97 9.80 1.19
N ALA A 16 14.80 9.85 0.14
CA ALA A 16 16.24 9.77 0.25
C ALA A 16 16.83 11.01 0.92
N ALA A 17 16.22 12.19 0.74
CA ALA A 17 16.64 13.42 1.42
C ALA A 17 16.50 13.30 2.95
N VAL A 18 15.35 12.82 3.44
CA VAL A 18 15.13 12.56 4.88
C VAL A 18 16.10 11.50 5.38
N GLY A 19 16.24 10.39 4.65
CA GLY A 19 17.16 9.32 4.98
C GLY A 19 18.60 9.81 5.11
N ALA A 20 19.12 10.52 4.10
CA ALA A 20 20.49 11.01 4.05
C ALA A 20 20.80 12.04 5.15
N ALA A 21 19.88 12.97 5.43
CA ALA A 21 20.06 13.94 6.49
C ALA A 21 20.15 13.26 7.86
N ALA A 22 19.22 12.34 8.13
CA ALA A 22 19.16 11.65 9.41
C ALA A 22 20.32 10.66 9.61
N THR A 23 20.71 9.90 8.59
CA THR A 23 21.85 8.96 8.69
C THR A 23 23.20 9.65 8.85
N GLN A 24 23.34 10.92 8.45
CA GLN A 24 24.57 11.69 8.70
C GLN A 24 24.57 12.41 10.05
N ALA A 25 23.43 12.94 10.48
CA ALA A 25 23.36 13.69 11.74
C ALA A 25 23.32 12.78 12.97
N LEU A 26 22.49 11.73 12.96
CA LEU A 26 22.20 10.93 14.14
C LEU A 26 23.43 10.17 14.70
N PRO A 27 24.33 9.59 13.89
CA PRO A 27 25.54 8.96 14.43
C PRO A 27 26.44 9.94 15.21
N VAL A 28 26.59 11.17 14.71
CA VAL A 28 27.38 12.21 15.39
C VAL A 28 26.74 12.60 16.71
N VAL A 29 25.40 12.78 16.74
CA VAL A 29 24.67 13.09 17.98
C VAL A 29 24.79 11.96 19.00
N VAL A 30 24.65 10.70 18.56
CA VAL A 30 24.81 9.53 19.43
C VAL A 30 26.23 9.51 20.01
N ALA A 31 27.27 9.68 19.20
CA ALA A 31 28.66 9.69 19.67
C ALA A 31 28.92 10.79 20.72
N SER A 32 28.41 12.01 20.50
CA SER A 32 28.54 13.10 21.49
C SER A 32 27.79 12.82 22.79
N LEU A 33 26.63 12.18 22.73
CA LEU A 33 25.88 11.78 23.91
C LEU A 33 26.57 10.63 24.66
N GLU A 34 27.22 9.70 23.96
CA GLU A 34 28.06 8.67 24.57
C GLU A 34 29.25 9.29 25.32
N GLU A 35 29.93 10.26 24.71
CA GLU A 35 31.00 11.01 25.38
C GLU A 35 30.51 11.74 26.63
N ALA A 36 29.34 12.39 26.57
CA ALA A 36 28.74 13.06 27.71
C ALA A 36 28.46 12.09 28.87
N VAL A 37 27.89 10.91 28.58
CA VAL A 37 27.64 9.86 29.57
C VAL A 37 28.96 9.34 30.17
N ASN A 38 29.97 9.11 29.33
CA ASN A 38 31.30 8.66 29.78
C ASN A 38 31.99 9.70 30.69
N ASN A 39 31.69 10.98 30.49
CA ASN A 39 32.14 12.09 31.34
C ASN A 39 31.21 12.35 32.56
N ASN A 40 30.33 11.41 32.90
CA ASN A 40 29.39 11.47 34.03
C ASN A 40 28.36 12.63 33.96
N LEU A 41 28.05 13.12 32.76
CA LEU A 41 26.93 14.06 32.58
C LEU A 41 25.60 13.29 32.54
N PRO A 42 24.49 13.86 33.03
CA PRO A 42 23.19 13.19 33.11
C PRO A 42 22.48 13.13 31.74
N ALA A 43 23.08 12.43 30.77
CA ALA A 43 22.63 12.36 29.38
C ALA A 43 22.08 10.99 28.95
N THR A 44 22.02 9.99 29.84
CA THR A 44 21.64 8.60 29.50
C THR A 44 20.27 8.49 28.83
N ALA A 45 19.25 9.20 29.33
CA ALA A 45 17.91 9.17 28.73
C ALA A 45 17.89 9.78 27.31
N LEU A 46 18.70 10.81 27.06
CA LEU A 46 18.85 11.39 25.72
C LEU A 46 19.61 10.43 24.80
N LEU A 47 20.66 9.78 25.29
CA LEU A 47 21.42 8.80 24.53
C LEU A 47 20.51 7.67 24.02
N GLU A 48 19.72 7.06 24.91
CA GLU A 48 18.79 5.98 24.52
C GLU A 48 17.75 6.46 23.50
N LYS A 49 17.22 7.66 23.68
CA LYS A 49 16.29 8.27 22.72
C LYS A 49 16.92 8.39 21.33
N TYR A 50 18.14 8.94 21.24
CA TYR A 50 18.78 9.14 19.93
C TYR A 50 19.32 7.85 19.30
N LYS A 51 19.70 6.85 20.10
CA LYS A 51 19.97 5.49 19.62
C LYS A 51 18.73 4.87 18.97
N HIS A 52 17.57 5.02 19.60
CA HIS A 52 16.31 4.54 19.02
C HIS A 52 15.97 5.25 17.71
N ARG A 53 16.11 6.58 17.65
CA ARG A 53 15.88 7.37 16.41
C ARG A 53 16.82 6.96 15.28
N LEU A 54 18.08 6.66 15.59
CA LEU A 54 19.05 6.16 14.62
C LEU A 54 18.60 4.82 14.02
N GLN A 55 18.15 3.89 14.87
CA GLN A 55 17.59 2.61 14.41
C GLN A 55 16.35 2.80 13.54
N GLN A 56 15.37 3.59 13.99
CA GLN A 56 14.15 3.89 13.23
C GLN A 56 14.43 4.51 11.86
N THR A 57 15.45 5.38 11.77
CA THR A 57 15.91 5.95 10.51
C THR A 57 16.53 4.90 9.59
N SER A 58 17.34 3.99 10.12
CA SER A 58 17.89 2.88 9.36
C SER A 58 16.78 1.98 8.80
N ASP A 59 15.77 1.68 9.61
CA ASP A 59 14.63 0.85 9.20
C ASP A 59 13.78 1.56 8.13
N TYR A 60 13.58 2.87 8.24
CA TYR A 60 12.95 3.69 7.20
C TYR A 60 13.72 3.66 5.87
N VAL A 61 15.04 3.81 5.92
CA VAL A 61 15.90 3.75 4.72
C VAL A 61 15.79 2.39 4.05
N LYS A 62 15.88 1.32 4.84
CA LYS A 62 15.71 -0.05 4.37
C LYS A 62 14.32 -0.26 3.74
N ALA A 63 13.26 0.29 4.35
CA ALA A 63 11.89 0.12 3.87
C ALA A 63 11.69 0.69 2.46
N TYR A 64 12.07 1.95 2.18
CA TYR A 64 11.84 2.49 0.83
C TYR A 64 12.75 1.87 -0.24
N GLN A 65 13.95 1.42 0.14
CA GLN A 65 14.89 0.78 -0.78
C GLN A 65 14.37 -0.56 -1.32
N GLN A 66 13.54 -1.29 -0.56
CA GLN A 66 12.93 -2.56 -0.98
C GLN A 66 12.05 -2.44 -2.24
N TYR A 67 11.62 -1.23 -2.58
CA TYR A 67 10.73 -0.95 -3.72
C TYR A 67 11.47 -0.26 -4.90
N CYS A 68 12.79 -0.18 -4.82
CA CYS A 68 13.65 0.52 -5.76
C CYS A 68 14.65 -0.43 -6.43
N TRP A 69 14.58 -0.56 -7.74
CA TRP A 69 15.67 -1.13 -8.54
C TRP A 69 15.81 -0.37 -9.87
N PRO A 70 17.00 -0.42 -10.51
CA PRO A 70 17.20 0.14 -11.85
C PRO A 70 16.33 -0.57 -12.87
N VAL A 71 15.85 0.18 -13.88
CA VAL A 71 15.17 -0.39 -15.04
C VAL A 71 15.97 0.02 -16.28
N ASN A 72 16.61 -0.95 -16.91
CA ASN A 72 17.43 -0.78 -18.11
C ASN A 72 16.75 -1.38 -19.35
N SER A 73 15.80 -2.30 -19.15
CA SER A 73 15.04 -2.98 -20.19
C SER A 73 13.63 -3.35 -19.73
N LEU A 74 12.82 -3.91 -20.62
CA LEU A 74 11.48 -4.39 -20.28
C LEU A 74 11.50 -5.53 -19.24
N ASP A 75 12.59 -6.31 -19.24
CA ASP A 75 12.76 -7.48 -18.36
C ASP A 75 12.91 -7.09 -16.87
N ASP A 76 13.24 -5.83 -16.61
CA ASP A 76 13.35 -5.30 -15.25
C ASP A 76 11.97 -4.91 -14.66
N TYR A 77 10.92 -4.91 -15.48
CA TYR A 77 9.55 -4.68 -15.01
C TYR A 77 8.89 -5.97 -14.58
N LYS A 78 7.98 -5.82 -13.60
CA LYS A 78 6.99 -6.84 -13.25
C LYS A 78 5.60 -6.24 -13.29
N LEU A 79 4.66 -6.92 -13.93
CA LEU A 79 3.24 -6.61 -13.95
C LEU A 79 2.49 -7.66 -13.14
N ALA A 80 1.69 -7.22 -12.17
CA ALA A 80 0.85 -8.11 -11.35
C ALA A 80 -0.63 -7.72 -11.54
N PRO A 81 -1.31 -8.25 -12.57
CA PRO A 81 -2.74 -8.03 -12.73
C PRO A 81 -3.51 -8.66 -11.56
N PHE A 82 -4.66 -8.07 -11.20
CA PHE A 82 -5.50 -8.60 -10.11
C PHE A 82 -6.99 -8.55 -10.41
N HIS A 83 -7.43 -7.96 -11.53
CA HIS A 83 -8.80 -8.04 -12.03
C HIS A 83 -8.80 -8.21 -13.55
N VAL A 84 -9.67 -9.10 -14.03
CA VAL A 84 -10.12 -9.12 -15.44
C VAL A 84 -11.40 -8.32 -15.45
N LEU A 85 -11.37 -7.06 -15.87
CA LEU A 85 -12.53 -6.18 -15.73
C LEU A 85 -13.58 -6.42 -16.82
N ALA A 86 -13.14 -6.50 -18.08
CA ALA A 86 -14.02 -6.68 -19.23
C ALA A 86 -13.28 -7.30 -20.43
N THR A 87 -14.06 -7.91 -21.32
CA THR A 87 -13.67 -8.32 -22.69
C THR A 87 -14.78 -7.88 -23.65
N GLU A 88 -14.65 -8.19 -24.94
CA GLU A 88 -15.70 -7.91 -25.92
C GLU A 88 -17.07 -8.41 -25.44
N GLY A 89 -18.05 -7.50 -25.40
CA GLY A 89 -19.44 -7.76 -25.02
C GLY A 89 -19.68 -8.14 -23.55
N LYS A 90 -18.69 -8.10 -22.64
CA LYS A 90 -18.90 -8.57 -21.26
C LYS A 90 -18.03 -7.90 -20.19
N THR A 91 -18.63 -7.62 -19.04
CA THR A 91 -17.94 -7.31 -17.78
C THR A 91 -17.90 -8.54 -16.85
N TYR A 92 -16.97 -8.55 -15.89
CA TYR A 92 -16.79 -9.69 -14.99
C TYR A 92 -17.06 -9.37 -13.51
N PHE A 93 -17.80 -8.29 -13.22
CA PHE A 93 -18.13 -7.90 -11.83
C PHE A 93 -19.03 -8.90 -11.09
N HIS A 94 -19.62 -9.87 -11.78
CA HIS A 94 -20.38 -10.97 -11.22
C HIS A 94 -19.51 -12.17 -10.82
N LYS A 95 -18.21 -12.15 -11.15
CA LYS A 95 -17.27 -13.21 -10.79
C LYS A 95 -16.65 -12.91 -9.42
N PRO A 96 -16.43 -13.93 -8.57
CA PRO A 96 -15.76 -13.73 -7.30
C PRO A 96 -14.28 -13.41 -7.52
N HIS A 97 -13.64 -12.80 -6.52
CA HIS A 97 -12.21 -12.48 -6.58
C HIS A 97 -11.35 -13.72 -6.81
N GLU A 98 -11.73 -14.89 -6.28
CA GLU A 98 -11.03 -16.14 -6.55
C GLU A 98 -10.95 -16.47 -8.05
N TRP A 99 -12.06 -16.31 -8.77
CA TRP A 99 -12.10 -16.54 -10.21
C TRP A 99 -11.12 -15.60 -10.95
N HIS A 100 -11.05 -14.34 -10.55
CA HIS A 100 -10.09 -13.39 -11.12
C HIS A 100 -8.65 -13.83 -10.87
N MET A 101 -8.32 -14.25 -9.64
CA MET A 101 -6.97 -14.70 -9.30
C MET A 101 -6.55 -15.93 -10.09
N GLN A 102 -7.43 -16.94 -10.21
CA GLN A 102 -7.17 -18.16 -10.98
C GLN A 102 -7.01 -17.87 -12.47
N THR A 103 -7.95 -17.11 -13.06
CA THR A 103 -7.90 -16.75 -14.48
C THR A 103 -6.65 -15.95 -14.82
N ILE A 104 -6.25 -15.02 -13.95
CA ILE A 104 -5.03 -14.23 -14.15
C ILE A 104 -3.78 -15.08 -13.98
N ALA A 105 -3.76 -16.06 -13.07
CA ALA A 105 -2.63 -16.97 -12.95
C ALA A 105 -2.36 -17.74 -14.26
N GLU A 106 -3.42 -18.19 -14.94
CA GLU A 106 -3.31 -18.82 -16.26
C GLU A 106 -2.73 -17.85 -17.31
N ILE A 107 -3.14 -16.58 -17.31
CA ILE A 107 -2.59 -15.55 -18.20
C ILE A 107 -1.11 -15.30 -17.89
N CYS A 108 -0.76 -15.21 -16.60
CA CYS A 108 0.62 -14.97 -16.16
C CYS A 108 1.56 -16.11 -16.56
N ALA A 109 1.07 -17.35 -16.63
CA ALA A 109 1.86 -18.50 -17.05
C ALA A 109 2.35 -18.40 -18.51
N ALA A 110 1.76 -17.53 -19.34
CA ALA A 110 2.22 -17.30 -20.71
C ALA A 110 3.53 -16.50 -20.79
N ASP A 111 3.86 -15.71 -19.76
CA ASP A 111 5.09 -14.92 -19.67
C ASP A 111 5.43 -14.65 -18.19
N GLU A 112 6.02 -15.63 -17.52
CA GLU A 112 6.42 -15.50 -16.11
C GLU A 112 7.61 -14.53 -15.91
N GLN A 113 8.26 -14.12 -17.00
CA GLN A 113 9.32 -13.12 -16.94
C GLN A 113 8.74 -11.73 -16.70
N LEU A 114 7.65 -11.35 -17.38
CA LEU A 114 7.03 -10.04 -17.18
C LEU A 114 5.85 -10.09 -16.20
N LEU A 115 5.02 -11.14 -16.28
CA LEU A 115 3.77 -11.27 -15.55
C LEU A 115 3.98 -12.03 -14.24
N HIS A 116 3.36 -11.53 -13.18
CA HIS A 116 3.48 -12.08 -11.84
C HIS A 116 2.09 -12.39 -11.28
N ALA A 117 1.78 -13.67 -11.14
CA ALA A 117 0.58 -14.12 -10.44
C ALA A 117 0.66 -13.69 -8.97
N THR A 118 -0.39 -13.05 -8.48
CA THR A 118 -0.43 -12.55 -7.10
C THR A 118 -0.81 -13.70 -6.15
N PRO A 119 -0.01 -14.02 -5.13
CA PRO A 119 -0.40 -14.97 -4.10
C PRO A 119 -1.65 -14.48 -3.36
N TYR A 120 -2.59 -15.38 -3.07
CA TYR A 120 -3.80 -15.06 -2.33
C TYR A 120 -4.19 -16.21 -1.39
N MET A 121 -5.10 -15.92 -0.47
CA MET A 121 -5.70 -16.86 0.46
C MET A 121 -7.17 -16.49 0.63
N LEU A 122 -8.03 -17.50 0.71
CA LEU A 122 -9.41 -17.32 1.15
C LEU A 122 -9.46 -17.38 2.67
N VAL A 123 -10.23 -16.48 3.27
CA VAL A 123 -10.35 -16.38 4.73
C VAL A 123 -11.81 -16.47 5.11
N GLU A 124 -12.14 -17.44 5.95
CA GLU A 124 -13.48 -17.59 6.52
C GLU A 124 -13.57 -16.78 7.82
N ILE A 125 -14.29 -15.66 7.76
CA ILE A 125 -14.45 -14.77 8.93
C ILE A 125 -15.33 -15.45 9.97
N GLY A 126 -14.86 -15.53 11.21
CA GLY A 126 -15.49 -16.27 12.30
C GLY A 126 -14.93 -17.67 12.52
N ASP A 127 -14.12 -18.19 11.58
CA ASP A 127 -13.27 -19.36 11.85
C ASP A 127 -11.92 -18.90 12.41
N THR A 128 -11.66 -19.27 13.66
CA THR A 128 -10.43 -18.89 14.36
C THR A 128 -9.20 -19.46 13.66
N GLU A 129 -9.26 -20.67 13.10
CA GLU A 129 -8.10 -21.26 12.44
C GLU A 129 -7.77 -20.52 11.13
N SER A 130 -8.77 -20.30 10.27
CA SER A 130 -8.62 -19.52 9.03
C SER A 130 -8.08 -18.11 9.29
N GLU A 131 -8.58 -17.41 10.31
CA GLU A 131 -8.12 -16.07 10.68
C GLU A 131 -6.66 -16.07 11.15
N GLN A 132 -6.24 -17.06 11.94
CA GLN A 132 -4.84 -17.17 12.38
C GLN A 132 -3.88 -17.48 11.22
N GLN A 133 -4.30 -18.31 10.26
CA GLN A 133 -3.53 -18.58 9.05
C GLN A 133 -3.32 -17.30 8.23
N ALA A 134 -4.37 -16.49 8.06
CA ALA A 134 -4.29 -15.21 7.36
C ALA A 134 -3.36 -14.21 8.06
N ILE A 135 -3.42 -14.12 9.40
CA ILE A 135 -2.52 -13.29 10.21
C ILE A 135 -1.06 -13.76 10.02
N GLY A 136 -0.78 -15.05 10.18
CA GLY A 136 0.58 -15.59 10.04
C GLY A 136 1.15 -15.42 8.63
N MET A 137 0.31 -15.54 7.59
CA MET A 137 0.70 -15.22 6.21
C MET A 137 1.08 -13.75 6.07
N TRP A 138 0.27 -12.84 6.61
CA TRP A 138 0.55 -11.39 6.56
C TRP A 138 1.81 -11.00 7.34
N GLU A 139 2.03 -11.57 8.52
CA GLU A 139 3.24 -11.35 9.32
C GLU A 139 4.48 -11.81 8.57
N THR A 140 4.45 -13.01 7.97
CA THR A 140 5.55 -13.54 7.15
C THR A 140 5.82 -12.65 5.94
N LEU A 141 4.75 -12.26 5.23
CA LEU A 141 4.83 -11.42 4.03
C LEU A 141 5.47 -10.06 4.36
N THR A 142 5.01 -9.40 5.42
CA THR A 142 5.51 -8.07 5.82
C THR A 142 6.91 -8.13 6.43
N ALA A 143 7.25 -9.18 7.17
CA ALA A 143 8.61 -9.42 7.67
C ALA A 143 9.63 -9.60 6.53
N SER A 144 9.19 -10.15 5.38
CA SER A 144 10.02 -10.26 4.17
C SER A 144 10.20 -8.95 3.39
N GLY A 145 9.66 -7.82 3.87
CA GLY A 145 9.80 -6.52 3.24
C GLY A 145 8.74 -6.18 2.19
N LYS A 146 7.59 -6.86 2.23
CA LYS A 146 6.45 -6.53 1.37
C LYS A 146 5.53 -5.53 2.07
N GLU A 147 4.75 -4.80 1.27
CA GLU A 147 3.91 -3.70 1.76
C GLU A 147 2.84 -4.18 2.75
N GLY A 148 2.26 -5.36 2.52
CA GLY A 148 1.11 -5.88 3.25
C GLY A 148 0.14 -6.57 2.30
N MET A 149 -1.15 -6.51 2.63
CA MET A 149 -2.21 -7.16 1.87
C MET A 149 -3.37 -6.22 1.56
N VAL A 150 -4.17 -6.62 0.57
CA VAL A 150 -5.48 -6.03 0.28
C VAL A 150 -6.54 -7.08 0.57
N ILE A 151 -7.38 -6.82 1.57
CA ILE A 151 -8.53 -7.65 1.91
C ILE A 151 -9.71 -7.21 1.04
N LYS A 152 -10.34 -8.15 0.35
CA LYS A 152 -11.52 -7.92 -0.47
C LYS A 152 -12.64 -8.85 0.00
N PRO A 153 -13.92 -8.48 -0.17
CA PRO A 153 -15.01 -9.44 -0.04
C PRO A 153 -14.79 -10.61 -1.01
N TYR A 154 -15.44 -11.76 -0.81
CA TYR A 154 -15.30 -12.87 -1.76
C TYR A 154 -15.90 -12.51 -3.13
N ASP A 155 -17.12 -11.98 -3.13
CA ASP A 155 -17.77 -11.44 -4.31
C ASP A 155 -17.24 -10.05 -4.65
N PHE A 156 -17.06 -9.78 -5.94
CA PHE A 156 -16.56 -8.49 -6.43
C PHE A 156 -17.51 -7.33 -6.07
N LEU A 157 -18.82 -7.58 -6.11
CA LEU A 157 -19.86 -6.67 -5.65
C LEU A 157 -20.56 -7.26 -4.42
N ALA A 158 -20.24 -6.71 -3.25
CA ALA A 158 -20.84 -7.13 -2.01
C ALA A 158 -21.64 -5.98 -1.36
N SER A 159 -22.79 -6.30 -0.78
CA SER A 159 -23.61 -5.36 -0.03
C SER A 159 -23.97 -5.95 1.33
N GLY A 160 -24.00 -5.10 2.36
CA GLY A 160 -24.51 -5.44 3.68
C GLY A 160 -25.81 -4.68 3.97
N GLU A 161 -26.25 -4.69 5.22
CA GLU A 161 -27.48 -4.01 5.67
C GLU A 161 -27.52 -2.50 5.32
N LYS A 162 -26.35 -1.87 5.19
CA LYS A 162 -26.19 -0.43 4.93
C LYS A 162 -25.85 -0.12 3.47
N GLY A 163 -26.03 -1.08 2.57
CA GLY A 163 -25.72 -0.95 1.15
C GLY A 163 -24.33 -1.49 0.79
N LEU A 164 -23.75 -0.96 -0.29
CA LEU A 164 -22.49 -1.42 -0.86
C LEU A 164 -21.34 -1.33 0.18
N ILE A 165 -20.64 -2.44 0.39
CA ILE A 165 -19.45 -2.46 1.27
C ILE A 165 -18.19 -2.06 0.50
N GLN A 166 -17.12 -1.74 1.23
CA GLN A 166 -15.85 -1.38 0.60
C GLN A 166 -15.36 -2.53 -0.28
N PRO A 167 -15.01 -2.29 -1.56
CA PRO A 167 -14.55 -3.34 -2.47
C PRO A 167 -13.15 -3.85 -2.08
N ALA A 168 -12.39 -3.05 -1.32
CA ALA A 168 -11.05 -3.41 -0.88
C ALA A 168 -10.66 -2.61 0.37
N ILE A 169 -9.89 -3.25 1.26
CA ILE A 169 -9.27 -2.64 2.44
C ILE A 169 -7.78 -2.99 2.42
N LYS A 170 -6.92 -1.96 2.42
CA LYS A 170 -5.47 -2.14 2.52
C LYS A 170 -5.06 -2.35 3.99
N VAL A 171 -4.20 -3.34 4.25
CA VAL A 171 -3.62 -3.63 5.55
C VAL A 171 -2.10 -3.72 5.38
N ARG A 172 -1.43 -2.60 5.69
CA ARG A 172 0.00 -2.38 5.44
C ARG A 172 0.85 -2.78 6.65
N GLY A 173 2.00 -3.40 6.39
CA GLY A 173 2.98 -3.82 7.37
C GLY A 173 3.64 -2.67 8.12
N LYS A 174 4.12 -2.96 9.32
CA LYS A 174 4.76 -1.99 10.21
C LYS A 174 5.91 -1.25 9.53
N GLU A 175 6.86 -1.99 8.96
CA GLU A 175 8.06 -1.37 8.37
C GLU A 175 7.74 -0.53 7.13
N TYR A 176 6.77 -0.95 6.30
CA TYR A 176 6.30 -0.15 5.18
C TYR A 176 5.68 1.18 5.63
N LEU A 177 4.94 1.19 6.74
CA LEU A 177 4.28 2.39 7.24
C LEU A 177 5.27 3.50 7.65
N ARG A 178 6.57 3.20 7.83
CA ARG A 178 7.61 4.24 7.97
C ARG A 178 7.69 5.16 6.75
N ILE A 179 7.46 4.62 5.55
CA ILE A 179 7.42 5.38 4.30
C ILE A 179 6.24 6.36 4.32
N ILE A 180 5.14 6.00 4.98
CA ILE A 180 3.89 6.78 4.95
C ILE A 180 3.79 7.78 6.10
N TYR A 181 4.14 7.35 7.32
CA TYR A 181 3.98 8.13 8.54
C TYR A 181 5.29 8.73 9.07
N GLY A 182 6.41 8.42 8.43
CA GLY A 182 7.75 8.89 8.81
C GLY A 182 8.55 7.86 9.62
N PRO A 183 9.87 8.08 9.76
CA PRO A 183 10.78 7.09 10.36
C PRO A 183 10.40 6.69 11.78
N GLU A 184 10.00 7.69 12.57
CA GLU A 184 9.78 7.57 14.03
C GLU A 184 8.32 7.25 14.38
N TYR A 185 7.45 6.98 13.39
CA TYR A 185 6.00 6.92 13.62
C TYR A 185 5.56 5.88 14.67
N ASP A 186 6.37 4.84 14.88
CA ASP A 186 6.10 3.75 15.81
C ASP A 186 6.54 4.03 17.26
N SER A 187 7.10 5.22 17.53
CA SER A 187 7.31 5.70 18.90
C SER A 187 5.97 5.90 19.63
N PRO A 188 5.85 5.54 20.92
CA PRO A 188 4.58 5.62 21.67
C PRO A 188 3.87 6.98 21.59
N GLU A 189 4.62 8.07 21.69
CA GLU A 189 4.12 9.45 21.61
C GLU A 189 3.55 9.82 20.24
N HIS A 190 3.97 9.14 19.18
CA HIS A 190 3.47 9.32 17.83
C HIS A 190 2.29 8.40 17.54
N LEU A 191 2.39 7.13 17.93
CA LEU A 191 1.33 6.14 17.73
C LEU A 191 0.01 6.54 18.38
N GLU A 192 0.03 7.06 19.61
CA GLU A 192 -1.20 7.46 20.30
C GLU A 192 -2.00 8.49 19.51
N ARG A 193 -1.32 9.51 18.96
CA ARG A 193 -1.97 10.52 18.11
C ARG A 193 -2.41 9.94 16.75
N LEU A 194 -1.60 9.08 16.15
CA LEU A 194 -1.89 8.50 14.83
C LEU A 194 -3.06 7.51 14.84
N ARG A 195 -3.39 6.91 15.99
CA ARG A 195 -4.60 6.07 16.14
C ARG A 195 -5.89 6.86 15.93
N GLN A 196 -5.90 8.15 16.23
CA GLN A 196 -7.05 9.03 16.02
C GLN A 196 -7.16 9.46 14.55
N ARG A 197 -7.67 8.58 13.68
CA ARG A 197 -7.81 8.82 12.24
C ARG A 197 -9.26 8.84 11.77
N LYS A 198 -9.58 9.75 10.84
CA LYS A 198 -10.91 9.87 10.23
C LYS A 198 -10.95 9.17 8.87
N LEU A 199 -11.59 8.01 8.80
CA LEU A 199 -11.66 7.19 7.58
C LEU A 199 -12.91 7.44 6.72
N ALA A 200 -13.93 8.12 7.26
CA ALA A 200 -15.24 8.25 6.62
C ALA A 200 -15.17 8.90 5.23
N GLY A 201 -14.41 10.01 5.10
CA GLY A 201 -14.22 10.70 3.83
C GLY A 201 -13.59 9.81 2.76
N LYS A 202 -12.47 9.15 3.07
CA LYS A 202 -11.78 8.24 2.13
C LYS A 202 -12.65 7.05 1.73
N ARG A 203 -13.40 6.47 2.68
CA ARG A 203 -14.35 5.37 2.42
C ARG A 203 -15.48 5.81 1.48
N SER A 204 -16.01 7.01 1.66
CA SER A 204 -17.05 7.56 0.80
C SER A 204 -16.54 7.88 -0.61
N LEU A 205 -15.34 8.45 -0.73
CA LEU A 205 -14.68 8.69 -2.03
C LEU A 205 -14.46 7.38 -2.78
N ALA A 206 -13.85 6.38 -2.12
CA ALA A 206 -13.57 5.08 -2.71
C ALA A 206 -14.82 4.39 -3.28
N LEU A 207 -15.96 4.44 -2.58
CA LEU A 207 -17.21 3.87 -3.09
C LEU A 207 -17.77 4.62 -4.30
N ARG A 208 -17.67 5.96 -4.32
CA ARG A 208 -18.15 6.78 -5.45
C ARG A 208 -17.28 6.57 -6.69
N GLU A 209 -15.96 6.60 -6.53
CA GLU A 209 -14.99 6.31 -7.59
C GLU A 209 -15.18 4.90 -8.14
N PHE A 210 -15.33 3.91 -7.26
CA PHE A 210 -15.60 2.52 -7.63
C PHE A 210 -16.86 2.41 -8.50
N THR A 211 -17.99 2.93 -8.03
CA THR A 211 -19.26 2.88 -8.78
C THR A 211 -19.17 3.58 -10.14
N LEU A 212 -18.50 4.75 -10.22
CA LEU A 212 -18.25 5.42 -11.50
C LEU A 212 -17.39 4.57 -12.44
N GLY A 213 -16.40 3.85 -11.90
CA GLY A 213 -15.55 2.94 -12.69
C GLY A 213 -16.34 1.78 -13.29
N LEU A 214 -17.25 1.18 -12.51
CA LEU A 214 -18.12 0.11 -13.01
C LEU A 214 -19.05 0.62 -14.11
N GLU A 215 -19.72 1.75 -13.85
CA GLU A 215 -20.65 2.36 -14.81
C GLU A 215 -19.94 2.76 -16.11
N ALA A 216 -18.70 3.27 -16.03
CA ALA A 216 -17.90 3.58 -17.22
C ALA A 216 -17.68 2.34 -18.08
N LEU A 217 -17.35 1.20 -17.46
CA LEU A 217 -17.08 -0.06 -18.14
C LEU A 217 -18.35 -0.68 -18.72
N GLU A 218 -19.46 -0.69 -17.97
CA GLU A 218 -20.76 -1.15 -18.48
C GLU A 218 -21.21 -0.34 -19.70
N ARG A 219 -21.09 1.00 -19.65
CA ARG A 219 -21.40 1.88 -20.79
C ARG A 219 -20.50 1.61 -21.99
N PHE A 220 -19.21 1.36 -21.75
CA PHE A 220 -18.27 1.07 -22.82
C PHE A 220 -18.61 -0.25 -23.52
N ILE A 221 -18.89 -1.30 -22.73
CA ILE A 221 -19.28 -2.62 -23.24
C ILE A 221 -20.62 -2.60 -23.97
N ALA A 222 -21.56 -1.76 -23.54
CA ALA A 222 -22.84 -1.56 -24.22
C ALA A 222 -22.74 -0.69 -25.51
N HIS A 223 -21.53 -0.40 -25.99
CA HIS A 223 -21.26 0.52 -27.11
C HIS A 223 -21.90 1.90 -26.94
N GLY A 224 -21.98 2.38 -25.70
CA GLY A 224 -22.42 3.73 -25.37
C GLY A 224 -21.54 4.79 -26.03
N SER A 225 -22.08 6.00 -26.20
CA SER A 225 -21.30 7.10 -26.77
C SER A 225 -20.06 7.40 -25.93
N LEU A 226 -18.99 7.87 -26.58
CA LEU A 226 -17.75 8.24 -25.91
C LEU A 226 -18.00 9.23 -24.76
N GLN A 227 -18.93 10.18 -24.95
CA GLN A 227 -19.32 11.16 -23.94
C GLN A 227 -19.90 10.51 -22.68
N GLN A 228 -20.78 9.50 -22.82
CA GLN A 228 -21.40 8.82 -21.68
C GLN A 228 -20.38 8.03 -20.86
N VAL A 229 -19.41 7.39 -21.52
CA VAL A 229 -18.30 6.71 -20.85
C VAL A 229 -17.40 7.72 -20.15
N HIS A 230 -17.00 8.77 -20.87
CA HIS A 230 -16.07 9.77 -20.36
C HIS A 230 -16.64 10.59 -19.20
N GLN A 231 -17.95 10.83 -19.16
CA GLN A 231 -18.59 11.49 -18.02
C GLN A 231 -18.27 10.75 -16.70
N CYS A 232 -18.30 9.41 -16.70
CA CYS A 232 -17.96 8.61 -15.53
C CYS A 232 -16.45 8.66 -15.23
N VAL A 233 -15.61 8.49 -16.25
CA VAL A 233 -14.13 8.53 -16.12
C VAL A 233 -13.64 9.88 -15.58
N PHE A 234 -14.15 10.99 -16.13
CA PHE A 234 -13.83 12.33 -15.64
C PHE A 234 -14.41 12.59 -14.24
N GLY A 235 -15.54 11.97 -13.89
CA GLY A 235 -16.06 11.99 -12.52
C GLY A 235 -15.08 11.40 -11.52
N ILE A 236 -14.41 10.28 -11.84
CA ILE A 236 -13.37 9.68 -11.00
C ILE A 236 -12.20 10.67 -10.84
N LEU A 237 -11.72 11.24 -11.94
CA LEU A 237 -10.62 12.21 -11.92
C LEU A 237 -10.95 13.45 -11.07
N ALA A 238 -12.20 13.93 -11.14
CA ALA A 238 -12.66 15.05 -10.33
C ALA A 238 -12.72 14.69 -8.83
N LEU A 239 -13.18 13.49 -8.47
CA LEU A 239 -13.23 13.04 -7.08
C LEU A 239 -11.84 12.86 -6.46
N GLU A 240 -10.85 12.43 -7.24
CA GLU A 240 -9.45 12.32 -6.76
C GLU A 240 -8.81 13.68 -6.44
N SER A 241 -9.43 14.81 -6.84
CA SER A 241 -8.99 16.15 -6.43
C SER A 241 -9.54 16.60 -5.07
N GLU A 242 -10.49 15.87 -4.49
CA GLU A 242 -11.05 16.17 -3.18
C GLU A 242 -9.98 15.98 -2.08
N PRO A 243 -9.80 16.95 -1.17
CA PRO A 243 -8.77 16.86 -0.16
C PRO A 243 -9.06 15.72 0.83
N VAL A 244 -8.12 14.79 0.93
CA VAL A 244 -8.13 13.70 1.91
C VAL A 244 -6.76 13.52 2.52
N ASP A 245 -6.68 12.94 3.71
CA ASP A 245 -5.40 12.62 4.35
C ASP A 245 -4.59 11.68 3.43
N PRO A 246 -3.43 12.13 2.90
CA PRO A 246 -2.66 11.38 1.90
C PRO A 246 -2.00 10.12 2.47
N ARG A 247 -2.08 9.91 3.79
CA ARG A 247 -1.53 8.73 4.47
C ARG A 247 -2.49 7.52 4.43
N LEU A 248 -3.75 7.73 4.03
CA LEU A 248 -4.82 6.72 4.06
C LEU A 248 -4.89 5.84 2.80
#